data_AF-A0A329MUY8-F1
#
_entry.id   AF-A0A329MUY8-F1
#
_cell.length_a   1.000
_cell.length_b   1.000
_cell.length_c   1.000
_cell.angle_alpha   90.00
_cell.angle_beta   90.00
_cell.angle_gamma   90.00
#
_symmetry.space_group_name_H-M   'P 1'
#
loop_
_entity.id
_entity.type
_entity.pdbx_description
1 polymer ?
#
loop_
_entity_poly.entity_id
_entity_poly.type
_entity_poly.pdbx_seq_one_letter_code
_entity_poly.pdbx_strand_id
1 'polypeptide(L)'
;MIRPLTKKIVLIAGELSHGPGAHEYVKTVRLLKVMLEQSTAGDQLQVEYHTGGWPEDERTLEDADLVLFATDGRDGFLFRDVPFVETKERISLMERLMERGCGLMLLHFSTFFTREEGKKVLEWGGGYFEWEDEAGERNWYSHISEGDRLELAASAHPIANGVSASIELHDEIYWRLRFTPDDPRITPIWRVPGLTDEGDPTANLVGWALQREDGGRAFVTSAGHSYSLWENEDFRKAHLNAIMWAAGLEIPYGGVISHYYDDEAIAGVLDGVQGSGRGAVDSEPIHVLLISGNEHHKWHLWERTMPSICAALRQDERIAVTVTTDIESLAEMDLALFHTIALNYCNWQDPQGLSERAKEALLTYLRNGGGLLILHFANGAFHFSLPEAGASDWPEFRRIVPRVWNHHGASAHDAYGSFEVRIVDPEHATTRGIAGFAVTDELYVNQEGTADIHVLYAATSQVTGKEEPLAWTSEYEGARVYQTLLGHDEESYQVPEVQEMLRRAVLWTCGKLPEGGN
;
A
#
# COMPACT_ATOMS: atom_id res chain seq x y z
N MET A 1 18.45 -16.59 -20.40
CA MET A 1 17.80 -15.84 -19.31
C MET A 1 17.73 -16.75 -18.11
N ILE A 2 18.45 -16.42 -17.04
CA ILE A 2 18.32 -17.11 -15.75
C ILE A 2 17.00 -16.59 -15.18
N ARG A 3 15.99 -17.46 -14.98
CA ARG A 3 14.78 -17.08 -14.24
C ARG A 3 15.24 -16.56 -12.86
N PRO A 4 14.74 -15.42 -12.36
CA PRO A 4 15.03 -15.01 -11.00
C PRO A 4 14.63 -16.14 -10.04
N LEU A 5 15.45 -16.37 -9.02
CA LEU A 5 15.20 -17.38 -7.99
C LEU A 5 13.95 -16.99 -7.21
N THR A 6 12.87 -17.76 -7.36
CA THR A 6 11.65 -17.64 -6.56
C THR A 6 11.96 -17.97 -5.10
N LYS A 7 11.46 -17.15 -4.17
CA LYS A 7 11.62 -17.34 -2.71
C LYS A 7 10.47 -18.14 -2.13
N LYS A 8 10.80 -19.16 -1.33
CA LYS A 8 9.80 -20.01 -0.68
C LYS A 8 9.43 -19.45 0.69
N ILE A 9 8.15 -19.12 0.86
CA ILE A 9 7.59 -18.59 2.10
C ILE A 9 6.69 -19.66 2.73
N VAL A 10 6.97 -20.04 3.97
CA VAL A 10 6.14 -20.99 4.73
C VAL A 10 5.43 -20.27 5.87
N LEU A 11 4.11 -20.21 5.80
CA LEU A 11 3.24 -19.58 6.80
C LEU A 11 2.64 -20.68 7.70
N ILE A 12 2.76 -20.54 9.02
CA ILE A 12 2.29 -21.55 9.98
C ILE A 12 1.23 -20.93 10.89
N ALA A 13 0.01 -21.47 10.82
CA ALA A 13 -1.10 -21.09 11.69
C ALA A 13 -1.33 -22.12 12.81
N GLY A 14 -1.51 -21.62 14.03
CA GLY A 14 -1.87 -22.42 15.20
C GLY A 14 -3.30 -22.95 15.14
N GLU A 15 -3.68 -23.74 16.14
CA GLU A 15 -5.10 -24.02 16.42
C GLU A 15 -5.79 -22.76 16.97
N LEU A 16 -7.09 -22.60 16.68
CA LEU A 16 -7.87 -21.50 17.24
C LEU A 16 -7.95 -21.65 18.77
N SER A 17 -7.52 -20.62 19.49
CA SER A 17 -7.44 -20.60 20.95
C SER A 17 -8.27 -19.51 21.61
N HIS A 18 -8.77 -18.53 20.85
CA HIS A 18 -9.51 -17.36 21.35
C HIS A 18 -10.86 -17.19 20.65
N GLY A 19 -11.65 -16.22 21.13
CA GLY A 19 -12.97 -15.89 20.56
C GLY A 19 -12.87 -15.24 19.16
N PRO A 20 -13.98 -15.19 18.40
CA PRO A 20 -13.98 -14.67 17.03
C PRO A 20 -13.40 -13.25 16.92
N GLY A 21 -12.60 -13.01 15.89
CA GLY A 21 -11.98 -11.69 15.60
C GLY A 21 -10.65 -11.43 16.30
N ALA A 22 -10.32 -12.19 17.35
CA ALA A 22 -9.03 -12.18 18.02
C ALA A 22 -8.24 -13.45 17.66
N HIS A 23 -6.96 -13.32 17.37
CA HIS A 23 -6.07 -14.47 17.10
C HIS A 23 -6.60 -15.41 15.99
N GLU A 24 -7.09 -14.82 14.90
CA GLU A 24 -7.63 -15.54 13.73
C GLU A 24 -6.52 -16.14 12.85
N TYR A 25 -5.64 -16.97 13.44
CA TYR A 25 -4.41 -17.47 12.83
C TYR A 25 -4.60 -18.06 11.43
N VAL A 26 -5.61 -18.92 11.26
CA VAL A 26 -5.91 -19.57 9.99
C VAL A 26 -6.37 -18.54 8.95
N LYS A 27 -7.17 -17.55 9.35
CA LYS A 27 -7.55 -16.47 8.44
C LYS A 27 -6.33 -15.63 8.06
N THR A 28 -5.49 -15.28 9.03
CA THR A 28 -4.27 -14.49 8.81
C THR A 28 -3.33 -15.14 7.79
N VAL A 29 -2.99 -16.42 7.92
CA VAL A 29 -2.07 -17.06 6.97
C VAL A 29 -2.70 -17.25 5.58
N ARG A 30 -4.02 -17.48 5.50
CA ARG A 30 -4.74 -17.58 4.22
C ARG A 30 -4.79 -16.22 3.51
N LEU A 31 -5.11 -15.15 4.23
CA LEU A 31 -5.06 -13.78 3.73
C LEU A 31 -3.65 -13.43 3.25
N LEU A 32 -2.62 -13.67 4.08
CA LEU A 32 -1.23 -13.42 3.70
C LEU A 32 -0.81 -14.19 2.44
N LYS A 33 -1.20 -15.46 2.31
CA LYS A 33 -0.94 -16.22 1.07
C LYS A 33 -1.55 -15.53 -0.15
N VAL A 34 -2.84 -15.21 -0.09
CA VAL A 34 -3.54 -14.58 -1.21
C VAL A 34 -2.90 -13.22 -1.52
N MET A 35 -2.67 -12.37 -0.52
CA MET A 35 -2.05 -11.05 -0.72
C MET A 35 -0.65 -11.14 -1.33
N LEU A 36 0.22 -12.01 -0.82
CA LEU A 36 1.57 -12.18 -1.35
C LEU A 36 1.55 -12.68 -2.80
N GLU A 37 0.74 -13.71 -3.08
CA GLU A 37 0.64 -14.29 -4.42
C GLU A 37 0.00 -13.35 -5.43
N GLN A 38 -0.86 -12.44 -5.01
CA GLN A 38 -1.54 -11.50 -5.91
C GLN A 38 -0.92 -10.10 -5.90
N SER A 39 0.17 -9.92 -5.16
CA SER A 39 0.91 -8.66 -5.11
C SER A 39 1.80 -8.48 -6.34
N THR A 40 2.35 -7.26 -6.49
CA THR A 40 3.42 -6.96 -7.46
C THR A 40 4.69 -7.79 -7.29
N ALA A 41 4.83 -8.52 -6.18
CA ALA A 41 5.93 -9.42 -5.92
C ALA A 41 5.58 -10.90 -6.11
N GLY A 42 4.34 -11.25 -6.46
CA GLY A 42 3.86 -12.63 -6.50
C GLY A 42 4.71 -13.57 -7.37
N ASP A 43 5.28 -13.07 -8.47
CA ASP A 43 6.12 -13.87 -9.38
C ASP A 43 7.52 -14.18 -8.81
N GLN A 44 7.92 -13.48 -7.75
CA GLN A 44 9.14 -13.73 -7.00
C GLN A 44 8.92 -14.71 -5.84
N LEU A 45 7.67 -15.13 -5.58
CA LEU A 45 7.29 -15.86 -4.38
C LEU A 45 6.66 -17.23 -4.69
N GLN A 46 6.94 -18.20 -3.84
CA GLN A 46 6.22 -19.46 -3.72
C GLN A 46 5.70 -19.54 -2.29
N VAL A 47 4.39 -19.38 -2.10
CA VAL A 47 3.81 -19.26 -0.77
C VAL A 47 3.01 -20.51 -0.41
N GLU A 48 3.37 -21.11 0.71
CA GLU A 48 2.70 -22.26 1.29
C GLU A 48 2.22 -21.92 2.70
N TYR A 49 1.03 -22.40 3.09
CA TYR A 49 0.56 -22.27 4.47
C TYR A 49 0.20 -23.63 5.06
N HIS A 50 0.38 -23.74 6.37
CA HIS A 50 0.03 -24.90 7.19
C HIS A 50 -0.87 -24.45 8.33
N THR A 51 -1.84 -25.29 8.69
CA THR A 51 -2.81 -25.01 9.75
C THR A 51 -2.78 -26.11 10.80
N GLY A 52 -3.16 -25.79 12.04
CA GLY A 52 -3.16 -26.77 13.13
C GLY A 52 -1.82 -26.89 13.86
N GLY A 53 -0.93 -25.92 13.67
CA GLY A 53 0.40 -25.89 14.27
C GLY A 53 1.49 -26.41 13.33
N TRP A 54 2.43 -27.16 13.89
CA TRP A 54 3.61 -27.65 13.15
C TRP A 54 3.23 -28.45 11.89
N PRO A 55 3.90 -28.23 10.73
CA PRO A 55 3.60 -28.96 9.50
C PRO A 55 3.66 -30.49 9.68
N GLU A 56 2.71 -31.21 9.09
CA GLU A 56 2.72 -32.69 9.09
C GLU A 56 3.94 -33.25 8.34
N ASP A 57 4.38 -32.55 7.29
CA ASP A 57 5.56 -32.89 6.49
C ASP A 57 6.65 -31.83 6.66
N GLU A 58 7.60 -32.08 7.55
CA GLU A 58 8.71 -31.16 7.88
C GLU A 58 9.61 -30.84 6.68
N ARG A 59 9.60 -31.66 5.63
CA ARG A 59 10.38 -31.41 4.41
C ARG A 59 10.02 -30.08 3.75
N THR A 60 8.82 -29.56 4.00
CA THR A 60 8.43 -28.23 3.50
C THR A 60 9.29 -27.10 4.08
N LEU A 61 9.88 -27.28 5.26
CA LEU A 61 10.70 -26.27 5.91
C LEU A 61 12.15 -26.29 5.43
N GLU A 62 12.64 -27.42 4.93
CA GLU A 62 14.06 -27.65 4.62
C GLU A 62 14.64 -26.63 3.64
N ASP A 63 13.85 -26.19 2.65
CA ASP A 63 14.21 -25.23 1.61
C ASP A 63 13.55 -23.85 1.77
N ALA A 64 12.82 -23.60 2.87
CA ALA A 64 12.16 -22.31 3.11
C ALA A 64 13.16 -21.14 3.13
N ASP A 65 12.84 -20.02 2.49
CA ASP A 65 13.59 -18.77 2.63
C ASP A 65 13.08 -17.92 3.80
N LEU A 66 11.83 -18.14 4.22
CA LEU A 66 11.21 -17.55 5.41
C LEU A 66 10.24 -18.55 6.03
N VAL A 67 10.24 -18.62 7.37
CA VAL A 67 9.16 -19.25 8.15
C VAL A 67 8.48 -18.19 9.01
N LEU A 68 7.16 -18.08 8.89
CA LEU A 68 6.32 -17.17 9.67
C LEU A 68 5.40 -17.96 10.59
N PHE A 69 5.35 -17.57 11.86
CA PHE A 69 4.44 -18.13 12.86
C PHE A 69 3.36 -17.13 13.23
N ALA A 70 2.10 -17.54 13.01
CA ALA A 70 0.88 -16.93 13.52
C ALA A 70 0.18 -17.99 14.38
N THR A 71 0.64 -18.14 15.61
CA THR A 71 0.27 -19.22 16.54
C THR A 71 0.11 -18.65 17.94
N ASP A 72 -0.38 -19.49 18.84
CA ASP A 72 -0.20 -19.27 20.27
C ASP A 72 1.29 -19.15 20.64
N GLY A 73 1.53 -18.62 21.84
CA GLY A 73 2.77 -18.79 22.56
C GLY A 73 2.51 -19.11 24.04
N ARG A 74 3.58 -19.42 24.76
CA ARG A 74 3.50 -19.88 26.14
C ARG A 74 3.04 -18.75 27.08
N ASP A 75 1.80 -18.78 27.56
CA ASP A 75 1.35 -18.05 28.76
C ASP A 75 0.95 -19.04 29.87
N GLY A 76 1.93 -19.43 30.68
CA GLY A 76 1.73 -20.44 31.72
C GLY A 76 1.28 -21.79 31.15
N PHE A 77 0.22 -22.36 31.73
CA PHE A 77 -0.38 -23.63 31.28
C PHE A 77 -1.66 -23.44 30.48
N LEU A 78 -2.00 -22.20 30.11
CA LEU A 78 -3.28 -21.86 29.48
C LEU A 78 -3.28 -22.13 27.98
N PHE A 79 -2.13 -21.95 27.34
CA PHE A 79 -1.98 -22.02 25.89
C PHE A 79 -0.81 -22.92 25.48
N ARG A 80 -0.78 -23.26 24.20
CA ARG A 80 0.30 -24.07 23.63
C ARG A 80 1.55 -23.23 23.39
N ASP A 81 2.68 -23.90 23.29
CA ASP A 81 3.91 -23.27 22.84
C ASP A 81 3.81 -22.79 21.41
N VAL A 82 4.72 -21.90 21.04
CA VAL A 82 5.05 -21.71 19.63
C VAL A 82 5.56 -23.06 19.08
N PRO A 83 5.00 -23.59 17.98
CA PRO A 83 5.20 -25.00 17.61
C PRO A 83 6.65 -25.46 17.47
N PHE A 84 7.58 -24.54 17.14
CA PHE A 84 8.98 -24.88 16.94
C PHE A 84 9.77 -25.15 18.23
N VAL A 85 9.27 -24.74 19.41
CA VAL A 85 9.95 -24.99 20.70
C VAL A 85 9.44 -26.23 21.44
N GLU A 86 8.32 -26.81 21.01
CA GLU A 86 7.67 -27.95 21.70
C GLU A 86 8.59 -29.18 21.86
N THR A 87 9.57 -29.37 20.97
CA THR A 87 10.50 -30.51 21.02
C THR A 87 11.92 -30.08 20.66
N LYS A 88 12.91 -30.83 21.15
CA LYS A 88 14.33 -30.58 20.84
C LYS A 88 14.63 -30.77 19.36
N GLU A 89 13.96 -31.72 18.72
CA GLU A 89 14.11 -32.02 17.31
C GLU A 89 13.69 -30.83 16.44
N ARG A 90 12.58 -30.16 16.78
CA ARG A 90 12.10 -28.96 16.09
C ARG A 90 13.01 -27.75 16.32
N ILE A 91 13.50 -27.55 17.55
CA ILE A 91 14.49 -26.51 17.85
C ILE A 91 15.75 -26.73 17.00
N SER A 92 16.26 -27.96 16.94
CA SER A 92 17.43 -28.29 16.13
C SER A 92 17.17 -28.16 14.62
N LEU A 93 15.93 -28.35 14.14
CA LEU A 93 15.59 -28.02 12.76
C LEU A 93 15.66 -26.51 12.53
N MET A 94 15.04 -25.71 13.40
CA MET A 94 15.10 -24.24 13.30
C MET A 94 16.54 -23.71 13.35
N GLU A 95 17.40 -24.26 14.20
CA GLU A 95 18.83 -23.92 14.23
C GLU A 95 19.47 -24.07 12.85
N ARG A 96 19.26 -25.21 12.17
CA ARG A 96 19.78 -25.43 10.81
C ARG A 96 19.20 -24.45 9.78
N LEU A 97 17.93 -24.07 9.94
CA LEU A 97 17.31 -23.07 9.06
C LEU A 97 17.93 -21.69 9.28
N MET A 98 18.11 -21.28 10.53
CA MET A 98 18.72 -19.99 10.88
C MET A 98 20.16 -19.92 10.37
N GLU A 99 20.96 -20.97 10.58
CA GLU A 99 22.34 -21.10 10.08
C GLU A 99 22.44 -21.04 8.54
N ARG A 100 21.40 -21.51 7.82
CA ARG A 100 21.30 -21.39 6.36
C ARG A 100 20.97 -19.95 5.91
N GLY A 101 20.58 -19.07 6.82
CA GLY A 101 20.11 -17.72 6.54
C GLY A 101 18.60 -17.64 6.27
N CYS A 102 17.81 -18.67 6.61
CA CYS A 102 16.35 -18.63 6.51
C CYS A 102 15.79 -17.51 7.39
N GLY A 103 14.88 -16.71 6.87
CA GLY A 103 14.21 -15.68 7.63
C GLY A 103 13.29 -16.26 8.71
N LEU A 104 13.01 -15.45 9.74
CA LEU A 104 12.03 -15.76 10.79
C LEU A 104 11.04 -14.60 10.96
N MET A 105 9.76 -14.90 11.07
CA MET A 105 8.76 -13.91 11.47
C MET A 105 7.85 -14.46 12.57
N LEU A 106 7.67 -13.68 13.63
CA LEU A 106 6.79 -14.01 14.76
C LEU A 106 5.73 -12.92 14.90
N LEU A 107 4.47 -13.31 14.84
CA LEU A 107 3.33 -12.40 14.94
C LEU A 107 2.65 -12.48 16.30
N HIS A 108 2.52 -11.33 16.95
CA HIS A 108 1.72 -11.11 18.15
C HIS A 108 1.91 -12.20 19.20
N PHE A 109 0.94 -13.10 19.40
CA PHE A 109 1.00 -14.10 20.47
C PHE A 109 2.12 -15.14 20.27
N SER A 110 2.65 -15.29 19.05
CA SER A 110 3.84 -16.09 18.76
C SER A 110 5.15 -15.51 19.34
N THR A 111 5.07 -14.45 20.13
CA THR A 111 6.19 -13.85 20.85
C THR A 111 6.30 -14.32 22.31
N PHE A 112 5.38 -15.16 22.79
CA PHE A 112 5.36 -15.66 24.17
C PHE A 112 6.22 -16.91 24.36
N PHE A 113 7.24 -16.81 25.21
CA PHE A 113 8.19 -17.90 25.49
C PHE A 113 8.56 -17.98 26.96
N THR A 114 9.00 -19.16 27.40
CA THR A 114 9.73 -19.31 28.67
C THR A 114 11.08 -18.58 28.60
N ARG A 115 11.72 -18.33 29.75
CA ARG A 115 13.06 -17.72 29.78
C ARG A 115 14.12 -18.58 29.10
N GLU A 116 13.98 -19.90 29.16
CA GLU A 116 14.93 -20.81 28.54
C GLU A 116 14.80 -20.79 27.00
N GLU A 117 13.59 -20.88 26.48
CA GLU A 117 13.30 -20.76 25.05
C GLU A 117 13.66 -19.36 24.52
N GLY A 118 13.36 -18.33 25.32
CA GLY A 118 13.63 -16.93 25.01
C GLY A 118 15.10 -16.63 24.72
N LYS A 119 16.05 -17.41 25.26
CA LYS A 119 17.48 -17.28 24.92
C LYS A 119 17.73 -17.48 23.43
N LYS A 120 17.08 -18.48 22.82
CA LYS A 120 17.16 -18.74 21.38
C LYS A 120 16.42 -17.69 20.57
N VAL A 121 15.28 -17.22 21.08
CA VAL A 121 14.49 -16.17 20.41
C VAL A 121 15.22 -14.84 20.39
N LEU A 122 16.00 -14.49 21.43
CA LEU A 122 16.90 -13.33 21.42
C LEU A 122 17.99 -13.44 20.34
N GLU A 123 18.50 -14.66 20.07
CA GLU A 123 19.46 -14.88 19.00
C GLU A 123 18.85 -14.75 17.61
N TRP A 124 17.63 -15.28 17.41
CA TRP A 124 17.00 -15.41 16.08
C TRP A 124 16.12 -14.22 15.69
N GLY A 125 15.34 -13.72 16.63
CA GLY A 125 14.32 -12.69 16.46
C GLY A 125 14.58 -11.41 17.24
N GLY A 126 15.46 -11.43 18.26
CA GLY A 126 15.96 -10.24 18.95
C GLY A 126 15.17 -9.82 20.20
N GLY A 127 13.91 -10.23 20.31
CA GLY A 127 13.08 -9.94 21.47
C GLY A 127 11.90 -10.88 21.63
N TYR A 128 11.35 -10.94 22.85
CA TYR A 128 10.19 -11.79 23.16
C TYR A 128 9.40 -11.28 24.39
N PHE A 129 8.19 -11.80 24.57
CA PHE A 129 7.37 -11.57 25.75
C PHE A 129 7.78 -12.50 26.89
N GLU A 130 8.25 -11.91 27.99
CA GLU A 130 8.65 -12.67 29.19
C GLU A 130 7.53 -12.60 30.24
N TRP A 131 6.86 -13.73 30.45
CA TRP A 131 5.79 -13.89 31.43
C TRP A 131 6.27 -14.51 32.77
N GLU A 132 7.45 -15.13 32.78
CA GLU A 132 8.03 -15.84 33.92
C GLU A 132 9.42 -15.33 34.37
N ASP A 133 9.76 -15.61 35.63
CA ASP A 133 11.08 -15.35 36.21
C ASP A 133 12.06 -16.55 36.06
N GLU A 134 13.25 -16.45 36.67
CA GLU A 134 14.27 -17.51 36.61
C GLU A 134 13.84 -18.84 37.25
N ALA A 135 12.86 -18.81 38.15
CA ALA A 135 12.31 -19.99 38.80
C ALA A 135 11.13 -20.60 38.01
N GLY A 136 10.72 -19.98 36.90
CA GLY A 136 9.52 -20.34 36.15
C GLY A 136 8.23 -19.87 36.82
N GLU A 137 8.32 -18.94 37.78
CA GLU A 137 7.15 -18.35 38.41
C GLU A 137 6.66 -17.14 37.62
N ARG A 138 5.34 -16.99 37.50
CA ARG A 138 4.74 -15.89 36.74
C ARG A 138 5.09 -14.54 37.36
N ASN A 139 5.77 -13.68 36.61
CA ASN A 139 6.24 -12.38 37.08
C ASN A 139 5.75 -11.19 36.24
N TRP A 140 5.21 -11.43 35.04
CA TRP A 140 4.78 -10.39 34.10
C TRP A 140 5.83 -9.28 33.92
N TYR A 141 7.06 -9.66 33.56
CA TYR A 141 8.06 -8.69 33.16
C TYR A 141 7.55 -7.83 32.00
N SER A 142 7.00 -8.48 30.98
CA SER A 142 6.32 -7.84 29.86
C SER A 142 4.84 -7.58 30.18
N HIS A 143 4.31 -6.51 29.59
CA HIS A 143 2.96 -6.01 29.87
C HIS A 143 2.07 -6.09 28.64
N ILE A 144 0.77 -6.23 28.89
CA ILE A 144 -0.28 -6.22 27.87
C ILE A 144 -1.16 -4.99 28.12
N SER A 145 -1.44 -4.22 27.07
CA SER A 145 -2.39 -3.10 27.11
C SER A 145 -3.01 -2.87 25.75
N GLU A 146 -4.04 -2.03 25.69
CA GLU A 146 -4.51 -1.48 24.41
C GLU A 146 -3.50 -0.43 23.90
N GLY A 147 -3.33 -0.37 22.59
CA GLY A 147 -2.54 0.66 21.91
C GLY A 147 -3.39 1.43 20.91
N ASP A 148 -3.21 2.76 20.90
CA ASP A 148 -4.05 3.67 20.09
C ASP A 148 -3.41 4.06 18.75
N ARG A 149 -2.08 3.89 18.62
CA ARG A 149 -1.34 4.23 17.39
C ARG A 149 0.01 3.53 17.30
N LEU A 150 0.39 3.12 16.09
CA LEU A 150 1.76 2.75 15.74
C LEU A 150 2.48 3.96 15.10
N GLU A 151 3.69 4.26 15.55
CA GLU A 151 4.61 5.23 14.94
C GLU A 151 5.83 4.53 14.38
N LEU A 152 6.18 4.91 13.15
CA LEU A 152 7.31 4.36 12.43
C LEU A 152 8.62 4.96 12.97
N ALA A 153 9.50 4.10 13.49
CA ALA A 153 10.74 4.54 14.14
C ALA A 153 11.93 4.67 13.17
N ALA A 154 11.96 3.88 12.09
CA ALA A 154 13.03 3.90 11.08
C ALA A 154 12.45 4.02 9.66
N SER A 155 12.11 5.24 9.25
CA SER A 155 11.53 5.52 7.93
C SER A 155 12.45 5.19 6.74
N ALA A 156 13.76 5.10 6.98
CA ALA A 156 14.73 4.72 5.94
C ALA A 156 14.90 3.19 5.78
N HIS A 157 14.33 2.37 6.67
CA HIS A 157 14.45 0.92 6.57
C HIS A 157 13.55 0.40 5.44
N PRO A 158 13.94 -0.58 4.61
CA PRO A 158 13.10 -1.05 3.48
C PRO A 158 11.69 -1.50 3.85
N ILE A 159 11.47 -1.96 5.09
CA ILE A 159 10.13 -2.31 5.60
C ILE A 159 9.18 -1.10 5.63
N ALA A 160 9.71 0.11 5.80
CA ALA A 160 8.98 1.37 5.81
C ALA A 160 8.55 1.87 4.42
N ASN A 161 9.04 1.27 3.34
CA ASN A 161 8.80 1.76 1.98
C ASN A 161 7.29 1.84 1.68
N GLY A 162 6.82 3.05 1.33
CA GLY A 162 5.42 3.34 1.02
C GLY A 162 4.43 3.25 2.20
N VAL A 163 4.93 3.20 3.44
CA VAL A 163 4.15 3.12 4.67
C VAL A 163 4.08 4.49 5.34
N SER A 164 2.87 4.91 5.73
CA SER A 164 2.68 6.16 6.49
C SER A 164 3.49 6.20 7.79
N ALA A 165 3.94 7.39 8.20
CA ALA A 165 4.71 7.59 9.43
C ALA A 165 3.95 7.18 10.71
N SER A 166 2.62 7.12 10.66
CA SER A 166 1.78 6.67 11.76
C SER A 166 0.53 5.95 11.26
N ILE A 167 0.10 4.94 12.00
CA ILE A 167 -1.09 4.12 11.72
C ILE A 167 -1.98 4.13 12.96
N GLU A 168 -3.25 4.50 12.80
CA GLU A 168 -4.25 4.37 13.88
C GLU A 168 -4.39 2.90 14.27
N LEU A 169 -4.37 2.63 15.58
CA LEU A 169 -4.39 1.30 16.13
C LEU A 169 -5.53 1.20 17.14
N HIS A 170 -6.29 0.12 17.07
CA HIS A 170 -7.24 -0.27 18.12
C HIS A 170 -7.01 -1.74 18.37
N ASP A 171 -5.93 -2.05 19.09
CA ASP A 171 -5.41 -3.41 19.20
C ASP A 171 -4.81 -3.70 20.58
N GLU A 172 -4.76 -4.99 20.94
CA GLU A 172 -3.96 -5.45 22.06
C GLU A 172 -2.48 -5.43 21.68
N ILE A 173 -1.67 -4.81 22.52
CA ILE A 173 -0.24 -4.63 22.32
C ILE A 173 0.54 -5.15 23.51
N TYR A 174 1.66 -5.79 23.19
CA TYR A 174 2.65 -6.16 24.19
C TYR A 174 3.80 -5.16 24.20
N TRP A 175 4.17 -4.72 25.39
CA TRP A 175 5.21 -3.71 25.60
C TRP A 175 6.10 -4.11 26.78
N ARG A 176 7.24 -3.43 26.92
CA ARG A 176 8.33 -3.83 27.83
C ARG A 176 8.76 -5.28 27.56
N LEU A 177 9.05 -5.56 26.28
CA LEU A 177 9.53 -6.86 25.83
C LEU A 177 10.99 -7.07 26.25
N ARG A 178 11.40 -8.34 26.37
CA ARG A 178 12.78 -8.67 26.71
C ARG A 178 13.63 -8.56 25.46
N PHE A 179 14.66 -7.72 25.51
CA PHE A 179 15.69 -7.58 24.47
C PHE A 179 17.09 -7.84 25.05
N THR A 180 18.04 -8.12 24.17
CA THR A 180 19.47 -7.99 24.49
C THR A 180 19.81 -6.49 24.55
N PRO A 181 20.37 -5.98 25.66
CA PRO A 181 20.71 -4.56 25.77
C PRO A 181 21.66 -4.10 24.65
N ASP A 182 21.34 -2.97 24.04
CA ASP A 182 22.14 -2.31 22.99
C ASP A 182 22.52 -3.21 21.80
N ASP A 183 21.66 -4.18 21.43
CA ASP A 183 21.91 -5.08 20.31
C ASP A 183 21.94 -4.32 18.97
N PRO A 184 23.10 -4.19 18.32
CA PRO A 184 23.23 -3.40 17.09
C PRO A 184 22.56 -4.07 15.87
N ARG A 185 22.10 -5.32 16.02
CA ARG A 185 21.40 -6.06 14.96
C ARG A 185 19.94 -5.63 14.83
N ILE A 186 19.39 -4.98 15.85
CA ILE A 186 17.98 -4.60 15.93
C ILE A 186 17.78 -3.21 15.32
N THR A 187 16.87 -3.10 14.36
CA THR A 187 16.35 -1.84 13.84
C THR A 187 14.90 -1.66 14.27
N PRO A 188 14.57 -0.64 15.07
CA PRO A 188 13.19 -0.33 15.45
C PRO A 188 12.31 -0.03 14.23
N ILE A 189 11.15 -0.68 14.12
CA ILE A 189 10.17 -0.42 13.06
C ILE A 189 8.94 0.27 13.64
N TRP A 190 8.27 -0.35 14.62
CA TRP A 190 7.05 0.16 15.22
C TRP A 190 7.24 0.51 16.70
N ARG A 191 6.78 1.70 17.08
CA ARG A 191 6.63 2.10 18.48
C ARG A 191 5.20 2.51 18.77
N VAL A 192 4.76 2.32 20.01
CA VAL A 192 3.48 2.85 20.50
C VAL A 192 3.77 4.03 21.44
N PRO A 193 3.48 5.27 21.04
CA PRO A 193 3.73 6.44 21.88
C PRO A 193 2.99 6.36 23.21
N GLY A 194 3.59 6.90 24.27
CA GLY A 194 2.99 6.96 25.60
C GLY A 194 3.28 5.74 26.49
N LEU A 195 3.62 4.58 25.92
CA LEU A 195 4.14 3.46 26.71
C LEU A 195 5.56 3.80 27.16
N THR A 196 5.83 3.73 28.46
CA THR A 196 7.14 4.05 29.03
C THR A 196 7.42 3.18 30.26
N ASP A 197 8.68 2.80 30.46
CA ASP A 197 9.18 2.22 31.71
C ASP A 197 10.48 2.93 32.09
N GLU A 198 10.63 3.27 33.37
CA GLU A 198 11.73 4.11 33.82
C GLU A 198 13.07 3.40 33.61
N GLY A 199 13.92 3.98 32.74
CA GLY A 199 15.24 3.44 32.43
C GLY A 199 15.27 2.42 31.27
N ASP A 200 14.13 2.12 30.64
CA ASP A 200 14.06 1.24 29.47
C ASP A 200 13.64 2.02 28.20
N PRO A 201 14.57 2.38 27.30
CA PRO A 201 14.26 3.08 26.05
C PRO A 201 13.58 2.18 25.00
N THR A 202 13.49 0.88 25.25
CA THR A 202 12.82 -0.11 24.40
C THR A 202 11.42 -0.46 24.89
N ALA A 203 10.96 0.13 26.00
CA ALA A 203 9.66 -0.17 26.60
C ALA A 203 8.50 -0.08 25.61
N ASN A 204 8.53 0.88 24.67
CA ASN A 204 7.50 1.06 23.65
C ASN A 204 7.83 0.47 22.28
N LEU A 205 8.90 -0.32 22.15
CA LEU A 205 9.26 -0.99 20.91
C LEU A 205 8.38 -2.22 20.72
N VAL A 206 7.46 -2.16 19.75
CA VAL A 206 6.42 -3.18 19.53
C VAL A 206 6.55 -3.88 18.18
N GLY A 207 7.49 -3.43 17.33
CA GLY A 207 7.85 -4.11 16.10
C GLY A 207 9.26 -3.76 15.68
N TRP A 208 10.05 -4.75 15.26
CA TRP A 208 11.45 -4.53 14.92
C TRP A 208 11.94 -5.51 13.86
N ALA A 209 12.95 -5.06 13.12
CA ALA A 209 13.75 -5.89 12.23
C ALA A 209 15.03 -6.32 12.95
N LEU A 210 15.51 -7.52 12.67
CA LEU A 210 16.81 -8.00 13.10
C LEU A 210 17.57 -8.58 11.91
N GLN A 211 18.85 -8.24 11.77
CA GLN A 211 19.74 -8.88 10.79
C GLN A 211 20.87 -9.63 11.52
N ARG A 212 20.95 -10.94 11.30
CA ARG A 212 21.96 -11.82 11.88
C ARG A 212 23.27 -11.75 11.08
N GLU A 213 24.36 -12.16 11.72
CA GLU A 213 25.69 -12.19 11.10
C GLU A 213 25.77 -13.15 9.90
N ASP A 214 24.97 -14.22 9.91
CA ASP A 214 24.82 -15.18 8.80
C ASP A 214 24.06 -14.61 7.59
N GLY A 215 23.59 -13.36 7.67
CA GLY A 215 22.81 -12.69 6.63
C GLY A 215 21.32 -12.96 6.70
N GLY A 216 20.88 -13.89 7.55
CA GLY A 216 19.49 -14.16 7.81
C GLY A 216 18.81 -13.01 8.55
N ARG A 217 17.51 -12.85 8.31
CA ARG A 217 16.74 -11.68 8.72
C ARG A 217 15.50 -12.10 9.51
N ALA A 218 15.07 -11.26 10.44
CA ALA A 218 13.84 -11.49 11.17
C ALA A 218 13.03 -10.22 11.32
N PHE A 219 11.71 -10.39 11.34
CA PHE A 219 10.78 -9.34 11.74
C PHE A 219 9.86 -9.88 12.82
N VAL A 220 9.75 -9.17 13.93
CA VAL A 220 8.91 -9.57 15.05
C VAL A 220 8.06 -8.38 15.45
N THR A 221 6.78 -8.62 15.73
CA THR A 221 5.89 -7.58 16.24
C THR A 221 4.89 -8.14 17.24
N SER A 222 4.55 -7.33 18.24
CA SER A 222 3.46 -7.56 19.17
C SER A 222 2.13 -6.96 18.72
N ALA A 223 2.03 -6.39 17.52
CA ALA A 223 0.76 -5.93 16.94
C ALA A 223 0.12 -7.02 16.07
N GLY A 224 -1.18 -6.91 15.81
CA GLY A 224 -1.94 -7.86 14.99
C GLY A 224 -2.79 -8.84 15.80
N HIS A 225 -3.27 -8.45 16.98
CA HIS A 225 -4.24 -9.23 17.75
C HIS A 225 -5.59 -9.31 17.02
N SER A 226 -6.10 -8.16 16.60
CA SER A 226 -7.36 -8.01 15.85
C SER A 226 -7.16 -8.30 14.36
N TYR A 227 -7.99 -9.17 13.81
CA TYR A 227 -7.99 -9.45 12.37
C TYR A 227 -8.34 -8.23 11.52
N SER A 228 -9.16 -7.29 12.03
CA SER A 228 -9.55 -6.08 11.30
C SER A 228 -8.38 -5.13 11.04
N LEU A 229 -7.26 -5.25 11.76
CA LEU A 229 -6.08 -4.42 11.51
C LEU A 229 -5.48 -4.69 10.12
N TRP A 230 -5.72 -5.88 9.57
CA TRP A 230 -5.40 -6.20 8.19
C TRP A 230 -6.26 -5.43 7.17
N GLU A 231 -7.29 -4.69 7.55
CA GLU A 231 -8.03 -3.77 6.66
C GLU A 231 -7.31 -2.41 6.49
N ASN A 232 -6.34 -2.09 7.34
CA ASN A 232 -5.47 -0.93 7.16
C ASN A 232 -4.37 -1.21 6.11
N GLU A 233 -4.29 -0.37 5.06
CA GLU A 233 -3.33 -0.56 3.97
C GLU A 233 -1.87 -0.46 4.43
N ASP A 234 -1.55 0.55 5.23
CA ASP A 234 -0.18 0.77 5.71
C ASP A 234 0.28 -0.40 6.59
N PHE A 235 -0.63 -0.93 7.43
CA PHE A 235 -0.35 -2.11 8.25
C PHE A 235 -0.06 -3.34 7.39
N ARG A 236 -0.93 -3.65 6.41
CA ARG A 236 -0.69 -4.74 5.45
C ARG A 236 0.63 -4.55 4.71
N LYS A 237 0.87 -3.37 4.15
CA LYS A 237 2.06 -3.07 3.34
C LYS A 237 3.34 -3.25 4.13
N ALA A 238 3.40 -2.76 5.37
CA ALA A 238 4.55 -2.97 6.25
C ALA A 238 4.81 -4.47 6.50
N HIS A 239 3.77 -5.28 6.69
CA HIS A 239 3.92 -6.72 6.91
C HIS A 239 4.33 -7.47 5.63
N LEU A 240 3.80 -7.11 4.46
CA LEU A 240 4.22 -7.68 3.19
C LEU A 240 5.68 -7.31 2.87
N ASN A 241 6.07 -6.05 3.11
CA ASN A 241 7.45 -5.60 3.03
C ASN A 241 8.35 -6.40 3.98
N ALA A 242 7.92 -6.62 5.23
CA ALA A 242 8.65 -7.39 6.23
C ALA A 242 8.86 -8.84 5.81
N ILE A 243 7.83 -9.49 5.28
CA ILE A 243 7.91 -10.87 4.75
C ILE A 243 8.94 -10.96 3.63
N MET A 244 8.85 -10.08 2.63
CA MET A 244 9.81 -10.07 1.52
C MET A 244 11.23 -9.75 1.99
N TRP A 245 11.38 -8.78 2.88
CA TRP A 245 12.68 -8.35 3.38
C TRP A 245 13.33 -9.48 4.18
N ALA A 246 12.56 -10.15 5.05
CA ALA A 246 13.03 -11.27 5.85
C ALA A 246 13.38 -12.50 4.99
N ALA A 247 12.70 -12.70 3.85
CA ALA A 247 13.04 -13.71 2.85
C ALA A 247 14.28 -13.33 1.98
N GLY A 248 14.87 -12.16 2.21
CA GLY A 248 16.07 -11.70 1.53
C GLY A 248 15.84 -10.97 0.21
N LEU A 249 14.62 -10.54 -0.08
CA LEU A 249 14.30 -9.74 -1.27
C LEU A 249 14.51 -8.25 -1.03
N GLU A 250 14.67 -7.51 -2.12
CA GLU A 250 14.62 -6.05 -2.12
C GLU A 250 13.17 -5.58 -2.08
N ILE A 251 12.91 -4.48 -1.38
CA ILE A 251 11.58 -3.90 -1.27
C ILE A 251 11.48 -2.74 -2.25
N PRO A 252 10.44 -2.69 -3.11
CA PRO A 252 10.21 -1.54 -3.97
C PRO A 252 10.12 -0.25 -3.16
N TYR A 253 10.51 0.89 -3.73
CA TYR A 253 10.50 2.20 -3.02
C TYR A 253 9.11 2.57 -2.47
N GLY A 254 8.04 2.23 -3.19
CA GLY A 254 6.64 2.41 -2.76
C GLY A 254 6.06 1.25 -1.94
N GLY A 255 6.89 0.26 -1.59
CA GLY A 255 6.46 -0.97 -0.91
C GLY A 255 5.80 -1.99 -1.85
N VAL A 256 5.44 -3.13 -1.27
CA VAL A 256 4.70 -4.20 -1.94
C VAL A 256 3.24 -3.77 -2.12
N ILE A 257 2.75 -3.82 -3.36
CA ILE A 257 1.38 -3.40 -3.66
C ILE A 257 0.49 -4.66 -3.68
N SER A 258 -0.50 -4.68 -2.78
CA SER A 258 -1.53 -5.72 -2.66
C SER A 258 -2.84 -5.09 -2.21
N HIS A 259 -3.97 -5.79 -2.41
CA HIS A 259 -5.26 -5.41 -1.84
C HIS A 259 -5.63 -6.30 -0.66
N TYR A 260 -6.64 -5.85 0.10
CA TYR A 260 -7.30 -6.67 1.10
C TYR A 260 -8.30 -7.60 0.43
N TYR A 261 -8.44 -8.81 0.95
CA TYR A 261 -9.42 -9.79 0.50
C TYR A 261 -10.28 -10.17 1.68
N ASP A 262 -11.60 -10.15 1.50
CA ASP A 262 -12.51 -10.67 2.50
C ASP A 262 -12.52 -12.22 2.52
N ASP A 263 -13.22 -12.78 3.49
CA ASP A 263 -13.28 -14.24 3.68
C ASP A 263 -13.86 -14.99 2.47
N GLU A 264 -14.79 -14.38 1.73
CA GLU A 264 -15.42 -14.95 0.54
C GLU A 264 -14.43 -14.99 -0.64
N ALA A 265 -13.75 -13.87 -0.90
CA ALA A 265 -12.73 -13.78 -1.94
C ALA A 265 -11.56 -14.72 -1.65
N ILE A 266 -11.08 -14.80 -0.40
CA ILE A 266 -10.05 -15.75 0.03
C ILE A 266 -10.50 -17.20 -0.21
N ALA A 267 -11.75 -17.53 0.11
CA ALA A 267 -12.30 -18.87 -0.11
C ALA A 267 -12.34 -19.21 -1.60
N GLY A 268 -12.77 -18.26 -2.46
CA GLY A 268 -12.79 -18.44 -3.90
C GLY A 268 -11.40 -18.67 -4.51
N VAL A 269 -10.40 -17.85 -4.10
CA VAL A 269 -9.02 -17.98 -4.61
C VAL A 269 -8.39 -19.31 -4.20
N LEU A 270 -8.65 -19.76 -2.97
CA LEU A 270 -8.04 -20.97 -2.42
C LEU A 270 -8.83 -22.25 -2.72
N ASP A 271 -9.98 -22.17 -3.41
CA ASP A 271 -10.74 -23.36 -3.77
C ASP A 271 -9.93 -24.29 -4.68
N GLY A 272 -9.83 -25.56 -4.29
CA GLY A 272 -9.00 -26.56 -4.99
C GLY A 272 -7.48 -26.35 -4.92
N VAL A 273 -6.99 -25.29 -4.26
CA VAL A 273 -5.55 -25.06 -4.08
C VAL A 273 -4.98 -26.01 -3.03
N GLN A 274 -3.82 -26.63 -3.31
CA GLN A 274 -3.12 -27.54 -2.41
C GLN A 274 -1.64 -27.17 -2.32
N GLY A 275 -1.06 -27.24 -1.11
CA GLY A 275 0.35 -26.94 -0.86
C GLY A 275 0.74 -25.55 -1.36
N SER A 276 1.75 -25.49 -2.24
CA SER A 276 2.24 -24.26 -2.87
C SER A 276 1.57 -23.89 -4.20
N GLY A 277 0.43 -24.52 -4.54
CA GLY A 277 -0.37 -24.09 -5.68
C GLY A 277 -0.81 -22.63 -5.54
N ARG A 278 -0.84 -21.89 -6.65
CA ARG A 278 -1.31 -20.49 -6.69
C ARG A 278 -2.75 -20.47 -7.18
N GLY A 279 -3.64 -19.90 -6.37
CA GLY A 279 -5.00 -19.59 -6.78
C GLY A 279 -5.00 -18.41 -7.76
N ALA A 280 -5.85 -18.44 -8.78
CA ALA A 280 -6.05 -17.29 -9.64
C ALA A 280 -7.23 -16.45 -9.10
N VAL A 281 -7.06 -15.14 -9.00
CA VAL A 281 -8.21 -14.22 -8.90
C VAL A 281 -8.65 -13.94 -10.34
N ASP A 282 -9.94 -14.05 -10.64
CA ASP A 282 -10.47 -13.78 -11.99
C ASP A 282 -10.23 -12.32 -12.46
N SER A 283 -9.76 -11.44 -11.57
CA SER A 283 -9.23 -10.12 -11.92
C SER A 283 -7.96 -9.80 -11.13
N GLU A 284 -6.80 -9.81 -11.79
CA GLU A 284 -5.60 -9.20 -11.24
C GLU A 284 -5.86 -7.73 -10.86
N PRO A 285 -5.40 -7.28 -9.67
CA PRO A 285 -5.61 -5.93 -9.21
C PRO A 285 -5.13 -4.88 -10.23
N ILE A 286 -5.86 -3.76 -10.28
CA ILE A 286 -5.59 -2.60 -11.11
C ILE A 286 -4.79 -1.62 -10.28
N HIS A 287 -3.48 -1.66 -10.47
CA HIS A 287 -2.56 -0.76 -9.78
C HIS A 287 -2.61 0.66 -10.36
N VAL A 288 -2.90 1.64 -9.51
CA VAL A 288 -2.91 3.07 -9.84
C VAL A 288 -1.81 3.77 -9.05
N LEU A 289 -0.94 4.52 -9.73
CA LEU A 289 -0.03 5.46 -9.07
C LEU A 289 -0.69 6.83 -9.00
N LEU A 290 -1.12 7.24 -7.80
CA LEU A 290 -1.60 8.59 -7.54
C LEU A 290 -0.41 9.47 -7.11
N ILE A 291 -0.02 10.39 -7.99
CA ILE A 291 0.96 11.42 -7.66
C ILE A 291 0.20 12.67 -7.25
N SER A 292 0.36 13.07 -5.99
CA SER A 292 -0.27 14.26 -5.45
C SER A 292 0.75 15.23 -4.89
N GLY A 293 0.32 16.40 -4.42
CA GLY A 293 1.17 17.30 -3.67
C GLY A 293 1.86 18.40 -4.47
N ASN A 294 2.43 19.31 -3.69
CA ASN A 294 3.57 20.21 -3.89
C ASN A 294 3.40 21.29 -2.80
N GLU A 295 4.31 21.37 -1.83
CA GLU A 295 4.17 22.29 -0.68
C GLU A 295 4.15 23.77 -1.09
N HIS A 296 4.66 24.09 -2.28
CA HIS A 296 4.62 25.44 -2.84
C HIS A 296 3.25 25.78 -3.45
N HIS A 297 2.35 24.82 -3.62
CA HIS A 297 1.03 25.03 -4.20
C HIS A 297 -0.07 25.03 -3.14
N LYS A 298 -0.32 26.20 -2.53
CA LYS A 298 -1.26 26.37 -1.40
C LYS A 298 -2.74 26.51 -1.77
N TRP A 299 -3.04 26.66 -3.05
CA TRP A 299 -4.39 27.00 -3.55
C TRP A 299 -5.19 25.78 -4.00
N HIS A 300 -4.55 24.62 -4.04
CA HIS A 300 -5.19 23.35 -4.26
C HIS A 300 -4.97 22.48 -3.04
N LEU A 301 -6.05 22.15 -2.33
CA LEU A 301 -6.03 21.47 -1.04
C LEU A 301 -5.72 19.98 -1.20
N TRP A 302 -4.55 19.67 -1.75
CA TRP A 302 -4.16 18.31 -2.10
C TRP A 302 -4.14 17.39 -0.88
N GLU A 303 -3.83 17.89 0.33
CA GLU A 303 -3.92 17.09 1.56
C GLU A 303 -5.35 16.60 1.84
N ARG A 304 -6.37 17.27 1.26
CA ARG A 304 -7.80 16.94 1.41
C ARG A 304 -8.35 16.22 0.18
N THR A 305 -7.90 16.57 -1.02
CA THR A 305 -8.33 15.88 -2.26
C THR A 305 -7.69 14.51 -2.41
N MET A 306 -6.41 14.33 -2.06
CA MET A 306 -5.71 13.05 -2.10
C MET A 306 -6.46 11.92 -1.37
N PRO A 307 -6.83 12.05 -0.07
CA PRO A 307 -7.56 10.97 0.61
C PRO A 307 -8.94 10.73 0.00
N SER A 308 -9.60 11.77 -0.51
CA SER A 308 -10.91 11.66 -1.17
C SER A 308 -10.85 10.94 -2.51
N ILE A 309 -9.82 11.19 -3.32
CA ILE A 309 -9.52 10.47 -4.56
C ILE A 309 -9.26 8.99 -4.24
N CYS A 310 -8.41 8.72 -3.25
CA CYS A 310 -8.13 7.34 -2.80
C CYS A 310 -9.40 6.63 -2.37
N ALA A 311 -10.25 7.28 -1.57
CA ALA A 311 -11.51 6.70 -1.12
C ALA A 311 -12.47 6.43 -2.29
N ALA A 312 -12.59 7.35 -3.25
CA ALA A 312 -13.42 7.19 -4.44
C ALA A 312 -12.95 6.03 -5.32
N LEU A 313 -11.64 5.88 -5.53
CA LEU A 313 -11.04 4.80 -6.31
C LEU A 313 -11.18 3.44 -5.63
N ARG A 314 -10.92 3.36 -4.32
CA ARG A 314 -10.99 2.12 -3.53
C ARG A 314 -12.42 1.59 -3.32
N GLN A 315 -13.45 2.33 -3.73
CA GLN A 315 -14.82 1.78 -3.81
C GLN A 315 -14.92 0.64 -4.86
N ASP A 316 -14.00 0.57 -5.81
CA ASP A 316 -13.79 -0.63 -6.62
C ASP A 316 -12.64 -1.43 -6.00
N GLU A 317 -12.98 -2.58 -5.42
CA GLU A 317 -12.04 -3.44 -4.69
C GLU A 317 -10.89 -3.96 -5.59
N ARG A 318 -11.06 -3.91 -6.91
CA ARG A 318 -10.02 -4.27 -7.86
C ARG A 318 -8.94 -3.19 -7.96
N ILE A 319 -9.20 -1.94 -7.58
CA ILE A 319 -8.27 -0.82 -7.73
C ILE A 319 -7.37 -0.69 -6.49
N ALA A 320 -6.07 -0.91 -6.68
CA ALA A 320 -5.05 -0.72 -5.65
C ALA A 320 -4.29 0.60 -5.91
N VAL A 321 -4.40 1.56 -4.99
CA VAL A 321 -3.80 2.90 -5.14
C VAL A 321 -2.50 3.00 -4.36
N THR A 322 -1.40 3.30 -5.06
CA THR A 322 -0.12 3.70 -4.45
C THR A 322 -0.03 5.22 -4.52
N VAL A 323 0.23 5.86 -3.38
CA VAL A 323 0.30 7.31 -3.28
C VAL A 323 1.74 7.76 -3.11
N THR A 324 2.13 8.81 -3.82
CA THR A 324 3.39 9.54 -3.57
C THR A 324 3.14 11.04 -3.67
N THR A 325 3.88 11.80 -2.86
CA THR A 325 3.88 13.27 -2.92
C THR A 325 5.10 13.83 -3.65
N ASP A 326 6.00 12.95 -4.12
CA ASP A 326 7.19 13.33 -4.87
C ASP A 326 7.03 12.99 -6.34
N ILE A 327 7.03 14.02 -7.19
CA ILE A 327 6.89 13.88 -8.64
C ILE A 327 8.07 13.15 -9.28
N GLU A 328 9.25 13.13 -8.64
CA GLU A 328 10.40 12.35 -9.10
C GLU A 328 10.24 10.84 -8.91
N SER A 329 9.18 10.40 -8.21
CA SER A 329 8.79 8.98 -8.18
C SER A 329 8.58 8.40 -9.59
N LEU A 330 8.29 9.24 -10.59
CA LEU A 330 8.25 8.85 -12.01
C LEU A 330 9.59 8.29 -12.51
N ALA A 331 10.72 8.78 -11.98
CA ALA A 331 12.06 8.28 -12.31
C ALA A 331 12.46 7.08 -11.43
N GLU A 332 12.00 7.04 -10.19
CA GLU A 332 12.47 6.11 -9.16
C GLU A 332 11.73 4.77 -9.17
N MET A 333 10.43 4.80 -9.48
CA MET A 333 9.58 3.62 -9.50
C MET A 333 9.61 2.92 -10.87
N ASP A 334 9.38 1.61 -10.87
CA ASP A 334 9.08 0.89 -12.10
C ASP A 334 7.63 1.17 -12.52
N LEU A 335 7.46 2.08 -13.48
CA LEU A 335 6.14 2.48 -13.96
C LEU A 335 5.37 1.33 -14.63
N ALA A 336 6.05 0.25 -15.04
CA ALA A 336 5.40 -0.93 -15.62
C ALA A 336 4.52 -1.69 -14.60
N LEU A 337 4.69 -1.45 -13.30
CA LEU A 337 3.84 -2.00 -12.25
C LEU A 337 2.45 -1.35 -12.20
N PHE A 338 2.25 -0.21 -12.86
CA PHE A 338 1.01 0.56 -12.78
C PHE A 338 0.22 0.49 -14.07
N HIS A 339 -1.07 0.20 -13.95
CA HIS A 339 -2.00 0.22 -15.07
C HIS A 339 -2.37 1.65 -15.47
N THR A 340 -2.45 2.55 -14.49
CA THR A 340 -2.81 3.97 -14.68
C THR A 340 -2.00 4.85 -13.74
N ILE A 341 -1.50 5.98 -14.24
CA ILE A 341 -0.99 7.10 -13.41
C ILE A 341 -2.10 8.14 -13.29
N ALA A 342 -2.43 8.56 -12.07
CA ALA A 342 -3.34 9.66 -11.78
C ALA A 342 -2.53 10.87 -11.27
N LEU A 343 -2.57 11.98 -12.00
CA LEU A 343 -1.89 13.22 -11.64
C LEU A 343 -2.87 14.15 -10.92
N ASN A 344 -2.60 14.37 -9.63
CA ASN A 344 -3.19 15.38 -8.75
C ASN A 344 -2.08 16.34 -8.24
N TYR A 345 -1.20 16.76 -9.14
CA TYR A 345 0.06 17.45 -8.87
C TYR A 345 0.21 18.68 -9.77
N CYS A 346 0.70 19.79 -9.22
CA CYS A 346 1.14 20.94 -10.02
C CYS A 346 2.27 21.70 -9.32
N ASN A 347 3.35 21.99 -10.06
CA ASN A 347 4.52 22.70 -9.56
C ASN A 347 4.35 24.23 -9.62
N TRP A 348 3.16 24.74 -9.26
CA TRP A 348 2.74 26.13 -9.48
C TRP A 348 3.84 27.16 -9.19
N GLN A 349 4.35 27.16 -7.95
CA GLN A 349 5.32 28.12 -7.40
C GLN A 349 6.68 27.46 -7.12
N ASP A 350 6.91 26.31 -7.76
CA ASP A 350 8.09 25.50 -7.58
C ASP A 350 8.91 25.50 -8.88
N PRO A 351 10.07 26.17 -8.91
CA PRO A 351 10.92 26.21 -10.09
C PRO A 351 11.55 24.85 -10.41
N GLN A 352 11.49 23.88 -9.50
CA GLN A 352 11.92 22.52 -9.76
C GLN A 352 10.93 21.84 -10.71
N GLY A 353 11.37 21.64 -11.95
CA GLY A 353 10.68 20.79 -12.91
C GLY A 353 11.06 19.33 -12.77
N LEU A 354 10.52 18.50 -13.66
CA LEU A 354 10.91 17.11 -13.80
C LEU A 354 12.35 16.94 -14.25
N SER A 355 13.04 15.96 -13.69
CA SER A 355 14.30 15.46 -14.23
C SER A 355 14.10 14.85 -15.62
N GLU A 356 15.17 14.82 -16.43
CA GLU A 356 15.13 14.16 -17.75
C GLU A 356 14.82 12.66 -17.63
N ARG A 357 15.22 12.02 -16.52
CA ARG A 357 14.89 10.62 -16.25
C ARG A 357 13.39 10.43 -16.01
N ALA A 358 12.76 11.30 -15.22
CA ALA A 358 11.32 11.24 -14.97
C ALA A 358 10.51 11.52 -16.24
N LYS A 359 10.93 12.50 -17.05
CA LYS A 359 10.33 12.78 -18.37
C LYS A 359 10.39 11.55 -19.28
N GLU A 360 11.57 10.95 -19.45
CA GLU A 360 11.74 9.77 -20.31
C GLU A 360 10.97 8.54 -19.79
N ALA A 361 10.92 8.36 -18.47
CA ALA A 361 10.15 7.27 -17.85
C ALA A 361 8.65 7.42 -18.12
N LEU A 362 8.08 8.63 -17.93
CA LEU A 362 6.67 8.89 -18.23
C LEU A 362 6.38 8.72 -19.72
N LEU A 363 7.25 9.21 -20.61
CA LEU A 363 7.07 9.04 -22.06
C LEU A 363 7.11 7.56 -22.46
N THR A 364 8.04 6.78 -21.90
CA THR A 364 8.15 5.34 -22.14
C THR A 364 6.91 4.60 -21.64
N TYR A 365 6.44 4.95 -20.44
CA TYR A 365 5.20 4.41 -19.86
C TYR A 365 3.99 4.60 -20.78
N LEU A 366 3.79 5.82 -21.27
CA LEU A 366 2.67 6.15 -22.16
C LEU A 366 2.80 5.43 -23.52
N ARG A 367 3.99 5.41 -24.13
CA ARG A 367 4.25 4.67 -25.38
C ARG A 367 3.97 3.17 -25.26
N ASN A 368 4.13 2.61 -24.07
CA ASN A 368 3.83 1.21 -23.79
C ASN A 368 2.35 0.95 -23.46
N GLY A 369 1.48 1.95 -23.63
CA GLY A 369 0.03 1.82 -23.42
C GLY A 369 -0.42 2.07 -21.99
N GLY A 370 0.43 2.64 -21.13
CA GLY A 370 0.05 3.05 -19.79
C GLY A 370 -1.09 4.08 -19.78
N GLY A 371 -2.03 3.95 -18.85
CA GLY A 371 -3.16 4.87 -18.71
C GLY A 371 -2.80 6.16 -17.99
N LEU A 372 -3.44 7.29 -18.33
CA LEU A 372 -3.20 8.57 -17.66
C LEU A 372 -4.50 9.29 -17.29
N LEU A 373 -4.63 9.65 -16.02
CA LEU A 373 -5.68 10.53 -15.49
C LEU A 373 -5.08 11.88 -15.12
N ILE A 374 -5.64 12.96 -15.66
CA ILE A 374 -5.28 14.34 -15.33
C ILE A 374 -6.43 14.96 -14.53
N LEU A 375 -6.16 15.33 -13.27
CA LEU A 375 -7.17 15.81 -12.34
C LEU A 375 -7.02 17.30 -12.08
N HIS A 376 -8.09 18.05 -12.36
CA HIS A 376 -8.23 19.49 -12.12
C HIS A 376 -6.98 20.26 -12.56
N PHE A 377 -6.22 20.80 -11.60
CA PHE A 377 -5.11 21.71 -11.86
C PHE A 377 -3.81 21.02 -12.29
N ALA A 378 -3.78 19.68 -12.34
CA ALA A 378 -2.67 18.95 -12.95
C ALA A 378 -2.46 19.33 -14.43
N ASN A 379 -3.48 19.91 -15.07
CA ASN A 379 -3.36 20.40 -16.44
C ASN A 379 -2.53 21.69 -16.60
N GLY A 380 -2.20 22.38 -15.50
CA GLY A 380 -1.34 23.56 -15.48
C GLY A 380 0.13 23.24 -15.26
N ALA A 381 0.46 22.00 -14.88
CA ALA A 381 1.83 21.62 -14.51
C ALA A 381 2.83 21.80 -15.66
N PHE A 382 4.09 22.11 -15.30
CA PHE A 382 5.22 22.25 -16.23
C PHE A 382 4.98 23.22 -17.39
N HIS A 383 4.16 24.25 -17.17
CA HIS A 383 3.87 25.28 -18.16
C HIS A 383 4.72 26.54 -17.93
N PHE A 384 5.30 27.10 -18.99
CA PHE A 384 6.13 28.32 -18.93
C PHE A 384 5.44 29.52 -18.29
N SER A 385 4.10 29.54 -18.27
CA SER A 385 3.31 30.62 -17.69
C SER A 385 3.08 30.47 -16.19
N LEU A 386 3.52 29.37 -15.56
CA LEU A 386 3.33 29.19 -14.12
C LEU A 386 4.09 30.29 -13.33
N PRO A 387 3.46 30.91 -12.32
CA PRO A 387 4.10 31.93 -11.50
C PRO A 387 5.33 31.37 -10.78
N GLU A 388 6.51 31.97 -10.99
CA GLU A 388 7.78 31.54 -10.37
C GLU A 388 8.31 30.17 -10.84
N ALA A 389 7.53 29.38 -11.58
CA ALA A 389 7.92 28.08 -12.10
C ALA A 389 8.15 28.03 -13.62
N GLY A 390 8.13 29.16 -14.33
CA GLY A 390 8.29 29.19 -15.80
C GLY A 390 9.58 28.54 -16.34
N ALA A 391 10.63 28.39 -15.53
CA ALA A 391 11.87 27.68 -15.90
C ALA A 391 11.71 26.14 -15.94
N SER A 392 10.67 25.60 -15.31
CA SER A 392 10.33 24.17 -15.30
C SER A 392 9.65 23.68 -16.59
N ASP A 393 9.51 24.58 -17.57
CA ASP A 393 8.71 24.36 -18.76
C ASP A 393 9.05 23.05 -19.48
N TRP A 394 8.01 22.26 -19.77
CA TRP A 394 8.12 21.04 -20.54
C TRP A 394 7.15 21.05 -21.72
N PRO A 395 7.62 21.42 -22.92
CA PRO A 395 6.81 21.47 -24.13
C PRO A 395 6.03 20.21 -24.48
N GLU A 396 6.61 19.04 -24.22
CA GLU A 396 5.95 17.76 -24.52
C GLU A 396 4.72 17.51 -23.62
N PHE A 397 4.69 18.07 -22.40
CA PHE A 397 3.55 17.92 -21.49
C PHE A 397 2.25 18.45 -22.10
N ARG A 398 2.33 19.49 -22.95
CA ARG A 398 1.18 20.05 -23.68
C ARG A 398 0.65 19.16 -24.80
N ARG A 399 1.40 18.13 -25.21
CA ARG A 399 0.92 17.07 -26.11
C ARG A 399 0.26 15.94 -25.33
N ILE A 400 0.77 15.64 -24.14
CA ILE A 400 0.21 14.65 -23.21
C ILE A 400 -1.13 15.14 -22.63
N VAL A 401 -1.17 16.41 -22.22
CA VAL A 401 -2.34 17.08 -21.66
C VAL A 401 -2.94 17.99 -22.73
N PRO A 402 -4.01 17.56 -23.41
CA PRO A 402 -4.49 18.23 -24.62
C PRO A 402 -5.17 19.57 -24.39
N ARG A 403 -5.61 19.91 -23.15
CA ARG A 403 -5.98 21.27 -22.78
C ARG A 403 -5.31 21.70 -21.50
N VAL A 404 -4.50 22.74 -21.56
CA VAL A 404 -3.68 23.23 -20.46
C VAL A 404 -4.17 24.59 -19.96
N TRP A 405 -3.88 24.86 -18.69
CA TRP A 405 -4.07 26.17 -18.11
C TRP A 405 -2.91 27.11 -18.47
N ASN A 406 -3.18 28.22 -19.16
CA ASN A 406 -2.18 29.23 -19.51
C ASN A 406 -2.46 30.58 -18.82
N HIS A 407 -1.68 30.89 -17.78
CA HIS A 407 -1.73 32.16 -17.03
C HIS A 407 -1.40 33.40 -17.86
N HIS A 408 -0.67 33.25 -18.97
CA HIS A 408 -0.37 34.35 -19.90
C HIS A 408 -1.38 34.43 -21.05
N GLY A 409 -2.34 33.49 -21.08
CA GLY A 409 -3.34 33.32 -22.12
C GLY A 409 -4.73 33.76 -21.68
N ALA A 410 -5.75 33.11 -22.25
CA ALA A 410 -7.16 33.41 -21.97
C ALA A 410 -7.78 32.49 -20.89
N SER A 411 -7.02 31.52 -20.37
CA SER A 411 -7.50 30.58 -19.35
C SER A 411 -7.97 31.33 -18.11
N ALA A 412 -9.16 30.98 -17.64
CA ALA A 412 -9.80 31.58 -16.48
C ALA A 412 -10.77 30.56 -15.86
N HIS A 413 -11.46 30.95 -14.80
CA HIS A 413 -12.52 30.16 -14.19
C HIS A 413 -13.66 31.07 -13.72
N ASP A 414 -14.86 30.51 -13.58
CA ASP A 414 -15.95 31.14 -12.83
C ASP A 414 -15.58 31.18 -11.34
N ALA A 415 -16.22 32.07 -10.57
CA ALA A 415 -16.05 32.05 -9.11
C ALA A 415 -16.50 30.70 -8.54
N TYR A 416 -15.75 30.19 -7.56
CA TYR A 416 -16.10 28.96 -6.84
C TYR A 416 -17.56 28.97 -6.39
N GLY A 417 -18.31 27.94 -6.76
CA GLY A 417 -19.73 27.84 -6.45
C GLY A 417 -20.43 26.72 -7.19
N SER A 418 -21.74 26.59 -6.98
CA SER A 418 -22.51 25.50 -7.55
C SER A 418 -22.90 25.75 -9.01
N PHE A 419 -22.76 24.73 -9.85
CA PHE A 419 -23.23 24.71 -11.23
C PHE A 419 -23.70 23.32 -11.66
N GLU A 420 -24.43 23.25 -12.77
CA GLU A 420 -24.97 22.00 -13.33
C GLU A 420 -24.04 21.44 -14.40
N VAL A 421 -23.59 20.20 -14.21
CA VAL A 421 -22.85 19.42 -15.19
C VAL A 421 -23.83 18.72 -16.12
N ARG A 422 -23.63 18.89 -17.43
CA ARG A 422 -24.37 18.19 -18.47
C ARG A 422 -23.50 17.13 -19.12
N ILE A 423 -24.01 15.91 -19.20
CA ILE A 423 -23.38 14.83 -19.97
C ILE A 423 -23.53 15.15 -21.46
N VAL A 424 -22.39 15.23 -22.15
CA VAL A 424 -22.28 15.52 -23.60
C VAL A 424 -22.37 14.24 -24.40
N ASP A 425 -21.65 13.20 -23.97
CA ASP A 425 -21.73 11.87 -24.56
C ASP A 425 -22.26 10.88 -23.52
N PRO A 426 -23.56 10.52 -23.55
CA PRO A 426 -24.14 9.55 -22.63
C PRO A 426 -23.87 8.09 -23.03
N GLU A 427 -23.26 7.83 -24.18
CA GLU A 427 -22.96 6.46 -24.66
C GLU A 427 -21.52 6.04 -24.30
N HIS A 428 -20.64 7.00 -24.05
CA HIS A 428 -19.26 6.72 -23.64
C HIS A 428 -19.23 5.89 -22.35
N ALA A 429 -18.32 4.92 -22.30
CA ALA A 429 -18.29 3.94 -21.22
C ALA A 429 -18.08 4.56 -19.82
N THR A 430 -17.45 5.73 -19.74
CA THR A 430 -17.25 6.46 -18.48
C THR A 430 -18.47 7.24 -18.00
N THR A 431 -19.40 7.59 -18.88
CA THR A 431 -20.57 8.45 -18.60
C THR A 431 -21.90 7.73 -18.78
N ARG A 432 -21.91 6.51 -19.32
CA ARG A 432 -23.14 5.76 -19.59
C ARG A 432 -23.99 5.53 -18.34
N GLY A 433 -25.25 5.93 -18.43
CA GLY A 433 -26.21 5.83 -17.32
C GLY A 433 -26.04 6.89 -16.22
N ILE A 434 -25.11 7.83 -16.38
CA ILE A 434 -24.96 8.99 -15.48
C ILE A 434 -25.80 10.14 -16.03
N ALA A 435 -26.65 10.72 -15.19
CA ALA A 435 -27.45 11.89 -15.53
C ALA A 435 -26.65 13.19 -15.32
N GLY A 436 -27.20 14.34 -15.75
CA GLY A 436 -26.66 15.62 -15.32
C GLY A 436 -26.81 15.80 -13.81
N PHE A 437 -25.84 16.46 -13.19
CA PHE A 437 -25.74 16.60 -11.74
C PHE A 437 -25.20 17.96 -11.33
N ALA A 438 -25.55 18.40 -10.12
CA ALA A 438 -25.02 19.60 -9.51
C ALA A 438 -23.67 19.30 -8.82
N VAL A 439 -22.74 20.24 -8.92
CA VAL A 439 -21.45 20.19 -8.21
C VAL A 439 -21.07 21.59 -7.74
N THR A 440 -20.37 21.69 -6.60
CA THR A 440 -19.72 22.91 -6.14
C THR A 440 -18.24 22.83 -6.47
N ASP A 441 -17.76 23.70 -7.36
CA ASP A 441 -16.37 23.67 -7.86
C ASP A 441 -15.99 25.00 -8.55
N GLU A 442 -14.80 25.07 -9.14
CA GLU A 442 -14.40 26.08 -10.11
C GLU A 442 -14.63 25.61 -11.55
N LEU A 443 -15.52 26.28 -12.27
CA LEU A 443 -15.75 26.00 -13.69
C LEU A 443 -14.66 26.67 -14.55
N TYR A 444 -13.71 25.89 -15.03
CA TYR A 444 -12.60 26.36 -15.88
C TYR A 444 -13.08 26.68 -17.29
N VAL A 445 -12.59 27.80 -17.83
CA VAL A 445 -12.94 28.32 -19.16
C VAL A 445 -11.70 28.60 -19.99
N ASN A 446 -11.84 28.60 -21.33
CA ASN A 446 -10.77 28.95 -22.27
C ASN A 446 -9.44 28.19 -22.04
N GLN A 447 -9.53 26.88 -21.78
CA GLN A 447 -8.35 26.03 -21.65
C GLN A 447 -7.66 25.86 -23.02
N GLU A 448 -6.34 26.05 -23.07
CA GLU A 448 -5.60 26.14 -24.34
C GLU A 448 -5.15 24.77 -24.85
N GLY A 449 -5.29 24.52 -26.14
CA GLY A 449 -4.76 23.32 -26.78
C GLY A 449 -5.41 23.05 -28.12
N THR A 450 -4.72 22.28 -28.96
CA THR A 450 -5.15 22.00 -30.35
C THR A 450 -5.29 20.52 -30.65
N ALA A 451 -4.90 19.64 -29.72
CA ALA A 451 -5.11 18.21 -29.87
C ALA A 451 -6.60 17.87 -29.95
N ASP A 452 -6.93 16.84 -30.71
CA ASP A 452 -8.29 16.31 -30.78
C ASP A 452 -8.67 15.73 -29.42
N ILE A 453 -9.88 16.05 -28.96
CA ILE A 453 -10.45 15.58 -27.70
C ILE A 453 -11.86 15.08 -27.94
N HIS A 454 -12.26 14.07 -27.18
CA HIS A 454 -13.63 13.57 -27.16
C HIS A 454 -14.32 14.03 -25.88
N VAL A 455 -15.19 15.04 -25.99
CA VAL A 455 -15.82 15.69 -24.82
C VAL A 455 -16.87 14.76 -24.20
N LEU A 456 -16.78 14.58 -22.88
CA LEU A 456 -17.65 13.69 -22.11
C LEU A 456 -18.76 14.46 -21.41
N TYR A 457 -18.41 15.57 -20.75
CA TYR A 457 -19.36 16.44 -20.08
C TYR A 457 -18.87 17.89 -20.07
N ALA A 458 -19.82 18.82 -19.87
CA ALA A 458 -19.61 20.26 -19.97
C ALA A 458 -20.56 21.01 -19.01
N ALA A 459 -20.29 22.29 -18.77
CA ALA A 459 -21.19 23.17 -18.03
C ALA A 459 -21.23 24.56 -18.68
N THR A 460 -22.29 25.33 -18.41
CA THR A 460 -22.40 26.71 -18.93
C THR A 460 -21.73 27.68 -17.98
N SER A 461 -20.67 28.34 -18.44
CA SER A 461 -19.98 29.39 -17.67
C SER A 461 -20.86 30.63 -17.54
N GLN A 462 -20.89 31.19 -16.33
CA GLN A 462 -21.51 32.48 -16.04
C GLN A 462 -20.65 33.65 -16.54
N VAL A 463 -19.33 33.47 -16.62
CA VAL A 463 -18.40 34.50 -17.11
C VAL A 463 -18.42 34.59 -18.64
N THR A 464 -18.36 33.47 -19.35
CA THR A 464 -18.30 33.47 -20.83
C THR A 464 -19.68 33.36 -21.49
N GLY A 465 -20.68 32.86 -20.76
CA GLY A 465 -22.00 32.54 -21.30
C GLY A 465 -22.01 31.37 -22.28
N LYS A 466 -20.89 30.63 -22.37
CA LYS A 466 -20.72 29.49 -23.28
C LYS A 466 -20.75 28.19 -22.50
N GLU A 467 -21.06 27.11 -23.22
CA GLU A 467 -20.85 25.77 -22.72
C GLU A 467 -19.36 25.40 -22.86
N GLU A 468 -18.72 25.11 -21.74
CA GLU A 468 -17.29 24.84 -21.63
C GLU A 468 -17.09 23.35 -21.29
N PRO A 469 -16.23 22.63 -22.02
CA PRO A 469 -15.90 21.24 -21.71
C PRO A 469 -15.25 21.13 -20.33
N LEU A 470 -15.69 20.15 -19.54
CA LEU A 470 -15.15 19.88 -18.21
C LEU A 470 -14.44 18.53 -18.11
N ALA A 471 -14.73 17.59 -19.01
CA ALA A 471 -13.89 16.42 -19.18
C ALA A 471 -13.91 15.86 -20.60
N TRP A 472 -12.85 15.15 -20.93
CA TRP A 472 -12.67 14.52 -22.23
C TRP A 472 -11.69 13.37 -22.16
N THR A 473 -11.73 12.54 -23.20
CA THR A 473 -10.67 11.58 -23.50
C THR A 473 -9.83 12.04 -24.68
N SER A 474 -8.59 11.58 -24.72
CA SER A 474 -7.65 11.77 -25.82
C SER A 474 -6.64 10.63 -25.87
N GLU A 475 -5.77 10.64 -26.88
CA GLU A 475 -4.72 9.64 -27.05
C GLU A 475 -3.34 10.31 -27.17
N TYR A 476 -2.33 9.74 -26.53
CA TYR A 476 -0.94 10.14 -26.67
C TYR A 476 -0.06 8.92 -26.98
N GLU A 477 0.40 8.80 -28.23
CA GLU A 477 1.28 7.70 -28.66
C GLU A 477 0.77 6.30 -28.27
N GLY A 478 -0.55 6.08 -28.36
CA GLY A 478 -1.22 4.82 -27.96
C GLY A 478 -1.73 4.77 -26.52
N ALA A 479 -1.30 5.68 -25.65
CA ALA A 479 -1.84 5.82 -24.29
C ALA A 479 -3.22 6.45 -24.30
N ARG A 480 -4.13 5.90 -23.50
CA ARG A 480 -5.44 6.49 -23.21
C ARG A 480 -5.31 7.54 -22.12
N VAL A 481 -5.67 8.78 -22.42
CA VAL A 481 -5.65 9.91 -21.49
C VAL A 481 -7.07 10.35 -21.18
N TYR A 482 -7.41 10.39 -19.90
CA TYR A 482 -8.65 10.98 -19.39
C TYR A 482 -8.30 12.27 -18.64
N GLN A 483 -8.97 13.36 -18.95
CA GLN A 483 -8.78 14.63 -18.25
C GLN A 483 -10.12 15.17 -17.75
N THR A 484 -10.15 15.59 -16.49
CA THR A 484 -11.27 16.30 -15.87
C THR A 484 -10.79 17.59 -15.24
N LEU A 485 -11.58 18.65 -15.40
CA LEU A 485 -11.38 19.93 -14.75
C LEU A 485 -12.14 20.04 -13.43
N LEU A 486 -12.97 19.04 -13.07
CA LEU A 486 -13.54 18.97 -11.73
C LEU A 486 -12.49 18.53 -10.70
N GLY A 487 -12.56 19.07 -9.49
CA GLY A 487 -11.77 18.63 -8.35
C GLY A 487 -10.96 19.69 -7.61
N HIS A 488 -11.41 20.95 -7.54
CA HIS A 488 -10.72 22.02 -6.78
C HIS A 488 -10.46 21.62 -5.31
N ASP A 489 -11.45 20.98 -4.69
CA ASP A 489 -11.39 20.51 -3.31
C ASP A 489 -12.11 19.16 -3.11
N GLU A 490 -12.15 18.70 -1.87
CA GLU A 490 -12.76 17.41 -1.53
C GLU A 490 -14.28 17.34 -1.73
N GLU A 491 -15.01 18.45 -1.76
CA GLU A 491 -16.47 18.47 -1.95
C GLU A 491 -16.84 17.90 -3.33
N SER A 492 -16.06 18.26 -4.35
CA SER A 492 -16.22 17.69 -5.71
C SER A 492 -16.06 16.18 -5.73
N TYR A 493 -15.12 15.63 -4.95
CA TYR A 493 -14.89 14.18 -4.86
C TYR A 493 -15.89 13.46 -3.94
N GLN A 494 -16.81 14.16 -3.28
CA GLN A 494 -17.92 13.57 -2.53
C GLN A 494 -19.17 13.37 -3.38
N VAL A 495 -19.24 13.97 -4.58
CA VAL A 495 -20.35 13.79 -5.51
C VAL A 495 -20.34 12.37 -6.09
N PRO A 496 -21.41 11.56 -5.94
CA PRO A 496 -21.44 10.17 -6.36
C PRO A 496 -21.10 9.97 -7.85
N GLU A 497 -21.58 10.86 -8.72
CA GLU A 497 -21.32 10.84 -10.16
C GLU A 497 -19.84 11.07 -10.46
N VAL A 498 -19.16 11.97 -9.73
CA VAL A 498 -17.72 12.23 -9.87
C VAL A 498 -16.92 11.01 -9.44
N GLN A 499 -17.27 10.40 -8.30
CA GLN A 499 -16.61 9.18 -7.81
C GLN A 499 -16.74 8.03 -8.81
N GLU A 500 -17.92 7.84 -9.38
CA GLU A 500 -18.19 6.79 -10.37
C GLU A 500 -17.43 7.03 -11.67
N MET A 501 -17.43 8.26 -12.19
CA MET A 501 -16.67 8.62 -13.39
C MET A 501 -15.16 8.44 -13.17
N LEU A 502 -14.65 8.74 -11.97
CA LEU A 502 -13.24 8.58 -11.65
C LEU A 502 -12.81 7.10 -11.68
N ARG A 503 -13.58 6.20 -11.08
CA ARG A 503 -13.33 4.75 -11.18
C ARG A 503 -13.39 4.28 -12.62
N ARG A 504 -14.44 4.66 -13.37
CA ARG A 504 -14.59 4.27 -14.77
C ARG A 504 -13.47 4.84 -15.64
N ALA A 505 -12.95 6.02 -15.34
CA ALA A 505 -11.81 6.61 -16.03
C ALA A 505 -10.55 5.76 -15.83
N VAL A 506 -10.26 5.29 -14.61
CA VAL A 506 -9.16 4.34 -14.36
C VAL A 506 -9.34 3.07 -15.19
N LEU A 507 -10.51 2.43 -15.08
CA LEU A 507 -10.81 1.20 -15.83
C LEU A 507 -10.70 1.42 -17.36
N TRP A 508 -11.15 2.56 -17.85
CA TRP A 508 -11.13 2.88 -19.28
C TRP A 508 -9.71 3.13 -19.78
N THR A 509 -8.89 3.85 -19.01
CA THR A 509 -7.51 4.16 -19.39
C THR A 509 -6.63 2.91 -19.43
N CYS A 510 -6.83 1.96 -18.52
CA CYS A 510 -6.10 0.68 -18.54
C CYS A 510 -6.76 -0.41 -19.39
N GLY A 511 -7.86 -0.11 -20.09
CA GLY A 511 -8.55 -1.07 -20.96
C GLY A 511 -9.28 -2.21 -20.23
N LYS A 512 -9.49 -2.09 -18.91
CA LYS A 512 -10.20 -3.07 -18.08
C LYS A 512 -11.67 -2.71 -17.80
N LEU A 513 -12.20 -1.65 -18.43
CA LEU A 513 -13.62 -1.32 -18.37
C LEU A 513 -14.43 -2.27 -19.27
N PRO A 514 -15.34 -3.12 -18.74
CA PRO A 514 -16.05 -4.10 -19.55
C PRO A 514 -16.91 -3.46 -20.64
N GLU A 515 -16.88 -4.02 -21.85
CA GLU A 515 -17.81 -3.70 -22.94
C GLU A 515 -19.21 -4.25 -22.60
N GLY A 516 -19.91 -3.61 -21.66
CA GLY A 516 -21.24 -4.07 -21.26
C GLY A 516 -21.86 -3.38 -20.05
N GLY A 517 -21.08 -2.72 -19.20
CA GLY A 517 -21.53 -1.92 -18.04
C GLY A 517 -22.79 -2.44 -17.36
N ASN A 518 -22.62 -3.45 -16.51
CA ASN A 518 -23.44 -3.72 -15.35
C ASN A 518 -22.51 -4.12 -14.22
#